data_AF-A0A0B5X0S2-F1
#
_entry.id   AF-A0A0B5X0S2-F1
#
_cell.length_a   1.000
_cell.length_b   1.000
_cell.length_c   1.000
_cell.angle_alpha   90.00
_cell.angle_beta   90.00
_cell.angle_gamma   90.00
#
_symmetry.space_group_name_H-M   'P 1'
#
loop_
_entity.id
_entity.type
_entity.pdbx_description
1 polymer ?
#
loop_
_entity_poly.entity_id
_entity_poly.type
_entity_poly.pdbx_seq_one_letter_code
_entity_poly.pdbx_strand_id
1 'polypeptide(L)' 'MKPKVRKKGEKFRPIVTVLKVKRGLPTKIMVSGQEYALIHKNQYKG' A
#
# COMPACT_ATOMS: atom_id res chain seq x y z
N MET A 1 -12.90 19.83 2.92
CA MET A 1 -11.65 20.14 2.20
C MET A 1 -11.89 19.98 0.71
N LYS A 2 -11.57 20.98 -0.13
CA LYS A 2 -11.71 20.86 -1.58
C LYS A 2 -10.65 19.90 -2.12
N PRO A 3 -11.00 18.91 -2.96
CA PRO A 3 -10.01 17.99 -3.52
C PRO A 3 -9.03 18.77 -4.41
N LYS A 4 -7.73 18.66 -4.10
CA LYS A 4 -6.67 19.34 -4.86
C LYS A 4 -6.64 18.79 -6.28
N VAL A 5 -6.82 19.67 -7.27
CA VAL A 5 -6.72 19.34 -8.70
C VAL A 5 -5.27 18.93 -8.98
N ARG A 6 -5.07 17.67 -9.39
CA ARG A 6 -3.75 17.09 -9.63
C ARG A 6 -3.16 17.65 -10.93
N LYS A 7 -1.91 18.12 -10.90
CA LYS A 7 -1.19 18.53 -12.12
C LYS A 7 -0.48 17.32 -12.75
N LYS A 8 -0.45 17.27 -14.10
CA LYS A 8 0.27 16.25 -14.85
C LYS A 8 1.76 16.28 -14.44
N GLY A 9 2.26 15.18 -13.87
CA GLY A 9 3.63 15.09 -13.35
C GLY A 9 3.76 15.15 -11.81
N GLU A 10 2.69 15.43 -11.06
CA GLU A 10 2.71 15.29 -9.60
C GLU A 10 2.88 13.80 -9.22
N LYS A 11 4.03 13.47 -8.63
CA LYS A 11 4.28 12.14 -8.05
C LYS A 11 3.51 12.04 -6.73
N PHE A 12 2.36 11.40 -6.77
CA PHE A 12 1.61 11.08 -5.56
C PHE A 12 2.35 9.99 -4.78
N ARG A 13 2.77 10.28 -3.55
CA ARG A 13 3.26 9.28 -2.60
C ARG A 13 2.05 8.82 -1.78
N PRO A 14 1.42 7.67 -2.11
CA PRO A 14 0.35 7.17 -1.28
C PRO A 14 0.89 6.93 0.13
N ILE A 15 0.20 7.45 1.14
CA ILE A 15 0.45 7.08 2.52
C ILE A 15 -0.12 5.67 2.68
N VAL A 16 0.76 4.71 2.91
CA VAL A 16 0.41 3.30 3.07
C VAL A 16 0.51 2.97 4.55
N THR A 17 -0.57 2.46 5.13
CA THR A 17 -0.56 1.93 6.50
C THR A 17 -0.35 0.44 6.45
N VAL A 18 0.65 -0.08 7.14
CA VAL A 18 0.87 -1.53 7.22
C VAL A 18 -0.05 -2.11 8.30
N LEU A 19 -0.93 -3.03 7.90
CA LEU A 19 -1.89 -3.67 8.81
C LEU A 19 -1.35 -4.97 9.38
N LYS A 20 -0.59 -5.74 8.60
CA LYS A 20 -0.08 -7.05 9.03
C LYS A 20 1.30 -7.31 8.48
N VAL A 21 2.19 -7.78 9.35
CA VAL A 21 3.56 -8.20 9.01
C VAL A 21 3.73 -9.67 9.35
N LYS A 22 4.37 -10.45 8.48
CA LYS A 22 4.73 -11.85 8.71
C LYS A 22 6.18 -12.06 8.31
N ARG A 23 7.02 -12.58 9.24
CA ARG A 23 8.47 -12.79 9.00
C ARG A 23 9.18 -11.53 8.49
N GLY A 24 8.82 -10.37 9.04
CA GLY A 24 9.37 -9.07 8.61
C GLY A 24 8.81 -8.53 7.28
N LEU A 25 7.94 -9.27 6.58
CA LEU A 25 7.34 -8.83 5.32
C LEU A 25 5.90 -8.32 5.55
N PRO A 26 5.54 -7.11 5.08
CA PRO A 26 4.16 -6.63 5.15
C PRO A 26 3.29 -7.49 4.22
N THR A 27 2.23 -8.08 4.76
CA THR A 27 1.30 -8.97 4.04
C THR A 27 -0.06 -8.33 3.80
N LYS A 28 -0.44 -7.35 4.63
CA LYS A 28 -1.63 -6.52 4.42
C LYS A 28 -1.28 -5.05 4.60
N ILE A 29 -1.79 -4.24 3.68
CA ILE A 29 -1.66 -2.79 3.72
C ILE A 29 -3.02 -2.13 3.51
N MET A 30 -3.15 -0.89 3.98
CA MET A 30 -4.28 -0.02 3.74
C MET A 30 -3.80 1.21 2.98
N VAL A 31 -4.44 1.48 1.84
CA VAL A 31 -4.14 2.62 0.97
C VAL A 31 -5.45 3.36 0.72
N SER A 32 -5.51 4.64 1.12
CA SER A 32 -6.71 5.48 0.92
C SER A 32 -8.01 4.87 1.46
N GLY A 33 -7.93 4.12 2.58
CA GLY A 33 -9.07 3.42 3.19
C GLY A 33 -9.45 2.08 2.54
N GLN A 34 -8.72 1.64 1.50
CA GLN A 34 -8.90 0.32 0.89
C GLN A 34 -7.83 -0.65 1.38
N GLU A 35 -8.26 -1.86 1.74
CA GLU A 35 -7.36 -2.94 2.16
C GLU A 35 -6.82 -3.73 0.96
N TYR A 36 -5.52 -3.98 0.97
CA TYR A 36 -4.84 -4.79 -0.03
C TYR A 36 -3.99 -5.86 0.62
N ALA A 37 -4.00 -7.06 0.04
CA ALA A 37 -3.05 -8.12 0.36
C ALA A 37 -1.81 -7.98 -0.52
N LEU A 38 -0.63 -7.94 0.09
CA LEU A 38 0.64 -7.96 -0.63
C LEU A 38 1.02 -9.41 -0.92
N ILE A 39 1.29 -9.69 -2.19
CA ILE A 39 1.82 -10.98 -2.65
C ILE A 39 3.32 -10.81 -2.86
N HIS A 40 4.12 -11.40 -1.99
CA HIS A 40 5.56 -11.46 -2.19
C HIS A 40 5.93 -12.75 -2.92
N LYS A 41 6.86 -12.68 -3.89
CA LYS A 41 7.37 -13.89 -4.58
C LYS A 41 7.92 -14.93 -3.60
N ASN A 42 8.45 -14.48 -2.46
CA ASN A 42 9.01 -15.34 -1.42
C ASN A 42 7.97 -15.82 -0.37
N GLN A 43 6.70 -15.44 -0.52
CA GLN A 43 5.60 -15.82 0.38
C GLN A 43 5.06 -17.24 0.10
N TYR A 44 5.27 -17.74 -1.13
CA TYR A 44 4.85 -19.07 -1.60
C TYR A 44 6.04 -20.02 -1.79
N LYS A 45 7.07 -19.94 -0.95
CA LYS A 45 7.99 -21.08 -0.81
C LYS A 45 7.27 -22.17 -0.04
N GLY A 46 6.53 -23.00 -0.76
CA GLY A 46 6.21 -24.37 -0.36
C GLY A 46 7.46 -25.23 -0.40
#